data_AF-A0AB38D495-F1
#
_entry.id   AF-A0AB38D495-F1
#
_cell.length_a   1.000
_cell.length_b   1.000
_cell.length_c   1.000
_cell.angle_alpha   90.00
_cell.angle_beta   90.00
_cell.angle_gamma   90.00
#
_symmetry.space_group_name_H-M   'P 1'
#
loop_
_entity.id
_entity.type
_entity.pdbx_description
1 polymer ?
#
loop_
_entity_poly.entity_id
_entity_poly.type
_entity_poly.pdbx_seq_one_letter_code
_entity_poly.pdbx_strand_id
1 'polypeptide(L)'
;MDAEAPPPEAELIERLRREFTPRLSVNRASKMAALSEARWRQIAKGYQQVDPQTRVAVRAPSDTLARMAYAVSATPKQLRNAGREDAADELELLLRRAEIESKPASERTPEEVVELSTLPPIVPVQADKATALQAHPMIKAGVPLEEVARTLQTLIDGFERRAASLERIKELLSVLTISTAGLSQFPSQDPVMVAIEEETTATQELWGELRSQVIRMIATANPDNADEVIRLFEPLLAQLEAIDAGTRPSSVPDVPETDESRSIDDDLSGGGNPR
;
A
#
# COMPACT_ATOMS: atom_id res chain seq x y z
N MET A 1 -1.94 -19.70 22.97
CA MET A 1 -3.31 -19.45 23.48
C MET A 1 -4.24 -19.71 22.34
N ASP A 2 -5.07 -20.74 22.51
CA ASP A 2 -5.79 -21.43 21.44
C ASP A 2 -7.00 -20.63 20.96
N ALA A 3 -6.97 -20.18 19.70
CA ALA A 3 -8.15 -19.70 19.00
C ALA A 3 -8.94 -20.93 18.53
N GLU A 4 -9.55 -21.67 19.47
CA GLU A 4 -10.17 -22.98 19.20
C GLU A 4 -11.56 -22.84 18.53
N ALA A 5 -12.25 -21.70 18.67
CA ALA A 5 -13.56 -21.47 18.05
C ALA A 5 -13.79 -20.01 17.64
N PRO A 6 -14.47 -19.74 16.51
CA PRO A 6 -14.89 -18.39 16.15
C PRO A 6 -15.86 -17.85 17.21
N PRO A 7 -15.86 -16.53 17.47
CA PRO A 7 -16.77 -15.93 18.42
C PRO A 7 -18.23 -16.06 17.93
N PRO A 8 -19.23 -16.10 18.83
CA PRO A 8 -20.62 -16.40 18.48
C PRO A 8 -21.20 -15.47 17.41
N GLU A 9 -20.82 -14.19 17.41
CA GLU A 9 -21.25 -13.25 16.37
C GLU A 9 -20.68 -13.58 15.00
N ALA A 10 -19.44 -14.07 14.93
CA ALA A 10 -18.78 -14.41 13.68
C ALA A 10 -19.39 -15.67 13.06
N GLU A 11 -19.69 -16.65 13.92
CA GLU A 11 -20.42 -17.86 13.51
C GLU A 11 -21.83 -17.52 13.00
N LEU A 12 -22.55 -16.63 13.69
CA LEU A 12 -23.86 -16.13 13.25
C LEU A 12 -23.80 -15.53 11.85
N ILE A 13 -22.86 -14.60 11.59
CA ILE A 13 -22.71 -13.95 10.29
C ILE A 13 -22.40 -14.97 9.20
N GLU A 14 -21.45 -15.87 9.46
CA GLU A 14 -21.02 -16.85 8.47
C GLU A 14 -22.11 -17.90 8.18
N ARG A 15 -22.89 -18.28 9.19
CA ARG A 15 -24.06 -19.14 9.04
C ARG A 15 -25.13 -18.47 8.17
N LEU A 16 -25.53 -17.24 8.51
CA LEU A 16 -26.54 -16.49 7.74
C LEU A 16 -26.09 -16.23 6.30
N ARG A 17 -24.81 -15.91 6.07
CA ARG A 17 -24.24 -15.77 4.72
C ARG A 17 -24.40 -17.04 3.89
N ARG A 18 -24.20 -18.22 4.50
CA ARG A 18 -24.33 -19.52 3.83
C ARG A 18 -25.78 -19.90 3.57
N GLU A 19 -26.69 -19.54 4.47
CA GLU A 19 -28.13 -19.75 4.37
C GLU A 19 -28.82 -18.76 3.41
N PHE A 20 -28.17 -17.62 3.12
CA PHE A 20 -28.68 -16.60 2.20
C PHE A 20 -28.98 -17.20 0.82
N THR A 21 -30.15 -16.88 0.25
CA THR A 21 -30.60 -17.41 -1.04
C THR A 21 -30.79 -16.27 -2.05
N PRO A 22 -30.08 -16.26 -3.20
CA PRO A 22 -29.05 -17.21 -3.63
C PRO A 22 -27.77 -17.12 -2.77
N ARG A 23 -27.01 -18.21 -2.68
CA ARG A 23 -25.82 -18.30 -1.80
C ARG A 23 -24.89 -17.10 -1.98
N LEU A 24 -24.71 -16.33 -0.91
CA LEU A 24 -23.93 -15.10 -0.96
C LEU A 24 -22.43 -15.43 -0.88
N SER A 25 -21.63 -15.09 -1.88
CA SER A 25 -20.17 -15.28 -1.82
C SER A 25 -19.54 -14.31 -0.82
N VAL A 26 -18.36 -14.66 -0.28
CA VAL A 26 -17.63 -13.78 0.65
C VAL A 26 -17.32 -12.43 0.01
N ASN A 27 -16.86 -12.43 -1.25
CA ASN A 27 -16.57 -11.22 -2.01
C ASN A 27 -17.80 -10.31 -2.17
N ARG A 28 -18.98 -10.90 -2.44
CA ARG A 28 -20.21 -10.13 -2.58
C ARG A 28 -20.69 -9.59 -1.23
N ALA A 29 -20.63 -10.41 -0.18
CA ALA A 29 -20.99 -10.00 1.17
C ALA A 29 -20.09 -8.88 1.69
N SER A 30 -18.78 -8.95 1.44
CA SER A 30 -17.83 -7.93 1.86
C SER A 30 -18.08 -6.60 1.16
N LYS A 31 -18.35 -6.63 -0.15
CA LYS A 31 -18.75 -5.42 -0.90
C LYS A 31 -20.04 -4.80 -0.38
N MET A 32 -21.05 -5.62 -0.05
CA MET A 32 -22.31 -5.14 0.53
C MET A 32 -22.13 -4.51 1.93
N ALA A 33 -21.08 -4.91 2.66
CA ALA A 33 -20.74 -4.36 3.97
C ALA A 33 -19.68 -3.25 3.94
N ALA A 34 -19.27 -2.79 2.75
CA ALA A 34 -18.18 -1.81 2.59
C ALA A 34 -16.82 -2.28 3.16
N LEU A 35 -16.51 -3.58 3.04
CA LEU A 35 -15.30 -4.19 3.58
C LEU A 35 -14.47 -4.89 2.51
N SER A 36 -13.16 -4.91 2.71
CA SER A 36 -12.29 -5.80 1.95
C SER A 36 -12.61 -7.27 2.26
N GLU A 37 -12.42 -8.14 1.27
CA GLU A 37 -12.68 -9.58 1.42
C GLU A 37 -11.80 -10.19 2.52
N ALA A 38 -10.55 -9.73 2.64
CA ALA A 38 -9.62 -10.16 3.67
C ALA A 38 -10.13 -9.81 5.07
N ARG A 39 -10.59 -8.56 5.27
CA ARG A 39 -11.13 -8.10 6.56
C ARG A 39 -12.37 -8.87 6.97
N TRP A 40 -13.30 -9.11 6.03
CA TRP A 40 -14.46 -9.98 6.26
C TRP A 40 -14.03 -11.35 6.79
N ARG A 41 -13.05 -12.00 6.15
CA ARG A 41 -12.58 -13.33 6.53
C ARG A 41 -11.93 -13.35 7.91
N GLN A 42 -11.17 -12.33 8.28
CA GLN A 42 -10.57 -12.23 9.61
C GLN A 42 -11.64 -12.14 10.70
N ILE A 43 -12.64 -11.27 10.50
CA ILE A 43 -13.74 -11.10 11.43
C ILE A 43 -14.58 -12.39 11.52
N ALA A 44 -14.93 -12.98 10.38
CA ALA A 44 -15.71 -14.23 10.33
C ALA A 44 -14.98 -15.43 10.95
N LYS A 45 -13.65 -15.43 10.94
CA LYS A 45 -12.83 -16.44 11.63
C LYS A 45 -12.65 -16.12 13.13
N GLY A 46 -12.82 -14.87 13.53
CA GLY A 46 -12.52 -14.39 14.88
C GLY A 46 -11.04 -14.19 15.17
N TYR A 47 -10.16 -14.29 14.16
CA TYR A 47 -8.73 -14.10 14.32
C TYR A 47 -8.06 -13.63 13.02
N GLN A 48 -6.93 -12.95 13.19
CA GLN A 48 -5.98 -12.63 12.15
C GLN A 48 -4.71 -13.45 12.36
N GLN A 49 -4.21 -14.03 11.27
CA GLN A 49 -2.92 -14.70 11.25
C GLN A 49 -1.86 -13.67 10.91
N VAL A 50 -0.94 -13.41 11.84
CA VAL A 50 0.17 -12.44 11.66
C VAL A 50 1.40 -13.16 11.11
N ASP A 51 1.63 -14.39 11.58
CA ASP A 51 2.67 -15.28 11.09
C ASP A 51 2.19 -16.76 11.16
N PRO A 52 2.95 -17.75 10.66
CA PRO A 52 2.53 -19.15 10.66
C PRO A 52 2.20 -19.73 12.06
N GLN A 53 2.75 -19.16 13.13
CA GLN A 53 2.61 -19.64 14.51
C GLN A 53 1.75 -18.71 15.39
N THR A 54 1.56 -17.45 14.99
CA THR A 54 0.89 -16.42 15.78
C THR A 54 -0.46 -16.05 15.18
N ARG A 55 -1.51 -16.31 15.96
CA ARG A 55 -2.88 -15.87 15.69
C ARG A 55 -3.30 -14.87 16.75
N VAL A 56 -3.87 -13.75 16.31
CA VAL A 56 -4.40 -12.69 17.18
C VAL A 56 -5.91 -12.70 17.08
N ALA A 57 -6.60 -12.78 18.21
CA ALA A 57 -8.06 -12.71 18.24
C ALA A 57 -8.54 -11.37 17.69
N VAL A 58 -9.52 -11.40 16.80
CA VAL A 58 -10.11 -10.21 16.17
C VAL A 58 -11.54 -10.08 16.67
N ARG A 59 -11.80 -8.97 17.36
CA ARG A 59 -13.16 -8.55 17.69
C ARG A 59 -13.53 -7.38 16.79
N ALA A 60 -14.61 -7.53 16.03
CA ALA A 60 -15.08 -6.45 15.15
C ALA A 60 -15.66 -5.29 15.97
N PRO A 61 -15.34 -4.04 15.60
CA PRO A 61 -16.09 -2.85 16.02
C PRO A 61 -17.60 -3.01 15.79
N SER A 62 -18.42 -2.34 16.61
CA SER A 62 -19.88 -2.44 16.58
C SER A 62 -20.46 -2.04 15.23
N ASP A 63 -20.02 -0.91 14.69
CA ASP A 63 -20.42 -0.37 13.39
C ASP A 63 -20.13 -1.36 12.24
N THR A 64 -18.94 -1.96 12.27
CA THR A 64 -18.45 -2.88 11.25
C THR A 64 -19.24 -4.17 11.31
N LEU A 65 -19.48 -4.69 12.52
CA LEU A 65 -20.29 -5.89 12.70
C LEU A 65 -21.74 -5.65 12.29
N ALA A 66 -22.30 -4.47 12.56
CA ALA A 66 -23.63 -4.08 12.12
C ALA A 66 -23.75 -4.05 10.59
N ARG A 67 -22.75 -3.51 9.87
CA ARG A 67 -22.71 -3.56 8.40
C ARG A 67 -22.63 -4.99 7.86
N MET A 68 -21.81 -5.85 8.48
CA MET A 68 -21.74 -7.27 8.12
C MET A 68 -23.09 -7.98 8.36
N ALA A 69 -23.75 -7.68 9.47
CA ALA A 69 -25.06 -8.20 9.84
C ALA A 69 -26.14 -7.75 8.86
N TYR A 70 -26.15 -6.47 8.49
CA TYR A 70 -27.04 -5.92 7.47
C TYR A 70 -26.87 -6.62 6.12
N ALA A 71 -25.62 -6.84 5.68
CA ALA A 71 -25.31 -7.50 4.41
C ALA A 71 -25.82 -8.95 4.31
N VAL A 72 -25.96 -9.65 5.45
CA VAL A 72 -26.49 -11.03 5.51
C VAL A 72 -27.93 -11.09 6.02
N SER A 73 -28.61 -9.94 6.11
CA SER A 73 -29.99 -9.82 6.59
C SER A 73 -30.20 -10.41 7.99
N ALA A 74 -29.21 -10.25 8.87
CA ALA A 74 -29.37 -10.54 10.29
C ALA A 74 -30.31 -9.53 10.95
N THR A 75 -30.90 -9.94 12.07
CA THR A 75 -31.76 -9.09 12.91
C THR A 75 -31.00 -8.59 14.15
N PRO A 76 -31.35 -7.41 14.70
CA PRO A 76 -30.77 -6.92 15.94
C PRO A 76 -30.89 -7.93 17.10
N LYS A 77 -32.01 -8.64 17.19
CA LYS A 77 -32.22 -9.70 18.19
C LYS A 77 -31.20 -10.83 18.08
N GLN A 78 -30.79 -11.22 16.87
CA GLN A 78 -29.78 -12.26 16.69
C GLN A 78 -28.40 -11.78 17.18
N LEU A 79 -28.04 -10.51 16.97
CA LEU A 79 -26.81 -9.93 17.50
C LEU A 79 -26.82 -9.83 19.03
N ARG A 80 -27.95 -9.43 19.63
CA ARG A 80 -28.11 -9.43 21.11
C ARG A 80 -27.94 -10.83 21.69
N ASN A 81 -28.54 -11.85 21.05
CA ASN A 81 -28.38 -13.25 21.47
C ASN A 81 -26.93 -13.75 21.34
N ALA A 82 -26.14 -13.17 20.42
CA ALA A 82 -24.72 -13.44 20.28
C ALA A 82 -23.83 -12.62 21.25
N GLY A 83 -24.43 -11.84 22.16
CA GLY A 83 -23.71 -11.03 23.16
C GLY A 83 -23.17 -9.70 22.63
N ARG A 84 -23.69 -9.21 21.49
CA ARG A 84 -23.27 -7.96 20.85
C ARG A 84 -24.42 -6.95 20.80
N GLU A 85 -24.78 -6.44 21.98
CA GLU A 85 -25.80 -5.38 22.13
C GLU A 85 -25.37 -4.10 21.39
N ASP A 86 -24.10 -3.74 21.51
CA ASP A 86 -23.46 -2.62 20.82
C ASP A 86 -23.70 -2.64 19.30
N ALA A 87 -23.49 -3.79 18.66
CA ALA A 87 -23.71 -3.93 17.22
C ALA A 87 -25.20 -4.05 16.84
N ALA A 88 -26.04 -4.51 17.77
CA ALA A 88 -27.48 -4.60 17.54
C ALA A 88 -28.11 -3.20 17.44
N ASP A 89 -27.68 -2.27 18.29
CA ASP A 89 -28.17 -0.88 18.28
C ASP A 89 -27.73 -0.16 16.99
N GLU A 90 -26.48 -0.35 16.56
CA GLU A 90 -25.99 0.17 15.27
C GLU A 90 -26.76 -0.42 14.07
N LEU A 91 -27.12 -1.71 14.13
CA LEU A 91 -27.93 -2.33 13.08
C LEU A 91 -29.35 -1.76 13.02
N GLU A 92 -29.96 -1.41 14.16
CA GLU A 92 -31.26 -0.75 14.19
C GLU A 92 -31.21 0.62 13.49
N LEU A 93 -30.14 1.39 13.69
CA LEU A 93 -29.93 2.66 12.99
C LEU A 93 -29.81 2.47 11.47
N LEU A 94 -29.06 1.45 11.03
CA LEU A 94 -28.93 1.13 9.61
C LEU A 94 -30.26 0.70 8.97
N LEU A 95 -31.03 -0.13 9.66
CA LEU A 95 -32.35 -0.58 9.20
C LEU A 95 -33.35 0.59 9.14
N ARG A 96 -33.33 1.46 10.16
CA ARG A 96 -34.16 2.67 10.20
C ARG A 96 -33.85 3.60 9.04
N ARG A 97 -32.57 3.79 8.74
CA ARG A 97 -32.14 4.56 7.57
C ARG A 97 -32.63 3.92 6.28
N ALA A 98 -32.50 2.60 6.13
CA ALA A 98 -32.91 1.88 4.94
C ALA A 98 -34.42 2.02 4.68
N GLU A 99 -35.21 1.98 5.75
CA GLU A 99 -36.65 2.24 5.71
C GLU A 99 -36.95 3.63 5.15
N ILE A 100 -36.29 4.67 5.65
CA ILE A 100 -36.47 6.06 5.18
C ILE A 100 -36.01 6.21 3.72
N GLU A 101 -34.87 5.62 3.34
CA GLU A 101 -34.35 5.68 1.98
C GLU A 101 -35.23 4.93 0.97
N SER A 102 -35.89 3.86 1.39
CA SER A 102 -36.82 3.09 0.55
C SER A 102 -38.10 3.85 0.20
N LYS A 103 -38.50 4.84 1.01
CA LYS A 103 -39.65 5.70 0.72
C LYS A 103 -39.33 6.67 -0.44
N PRO A 104 -40.24 6.86 -1.41
CA PRO A 104 -40.03 7.84 -2.48
C PRO A 104 -39.93 9.25 -1.88
N ALA A 105 -39.09 10.11 -2.47
CA ALA A 105 -38.80 11.44 -1.92
C ALA A 105 -40.04 12.34 -1.73
N SER A 106 -41.13 12.08 -2.47
CA SER A 106 -42.42 12.77 -2.34
C SER A 106 -43.21 12.40 -1.09
N GLU A 107 -42.88 11.29 -0.42
CA GLU A 107 -43.58 10.77 0.76
C GLU A 107 -42.78 10.95 2.05
N ARG A 108 -41.56 11.50 1.98
CA ARG A 108 -40.70 11.73 3.15
C ARG A 108 -41.14 12.99 3.90
N THR A 109 -41.30 12.89 5.22
CA THR A 109 -41.58 14.07 6.04
C THR A 109 -40.33 14.94 6.20
N PRO A 110 -40.48 16.25 6.46
CA PRO A 110 -39.34 17.11 6.78
C PRO A 110 -38.49 16.58 7.95
N GLU A 111 -39.12 15.93 8.92
CA GLU A 111 -38.45 15.27 10.05
C GLU A 111 -37.60 14.08 9.61
N GLU A 112 -38.10 13.24 8.72
CA GLU A 112 -37.35 12.09 8.18
C GLU A 112 -36.14 12.53 7.34
N VAL A 113 -36.21 13.67 6.66
CA VAL A 113 -35.06 14.25 5.92
C VAL A 113 -33.96 14.72 6.88
N VAL A 114 -34.34 15.31 8.02
CA VAL A 114 -33.39 15.69 9.08
C VAL A 114 -32.82 14.44 9.75
N GLU A 115 -33.66 13.45 10.07
CA GLU A 115 -33.26 12.16 10.66
C GLU A 115 -32.23 11.44 9.75
N LEU A 116 -32.47 11.38 8.43
CA LEU A 116 -31.55 10.80 7.45
C LEU A 116 -30.16 11.48 7.44
N SER A 117 -30.11 12.78 7.76
CA SER A 117 -28.87 13.54 7.86
C SER A 117 -28.09 13.22 9.14
N THR A 118 -28.76 12.68 10.16
CA THR A 118 -28.16 12.28 11.45
C THR A 118 -27.81 10.80 11.54
N LEU A 119 -28.45 9.94 10.74
CA LEU A 119 -28.21 8.50 10.73
C LEU A 119 -26.92 8.13 9.96
N PRO A 120 -26.20 7.06 10.35
CA PRO A 120 -25.01 6.60 9.64
C PRO A 120 -25.35 6.11 8.21
N PRO A 121 -24.58 6.47 7.17
CA PRO A 121 -24.86 6.08 5.77
C PRO A 121 -24.77 4.57 5.54
N ILE A 122 -25.58 4.04 4.61
CA ILE A 122 -25.68 2.60 4.35
C ILE A 122 -24.44 2.06 3.63
N VAL A 123 -24.03 2.55 2.44
CA VAL A 123 -22.69 2.38 1.80
C VAL A 123 -22.58 3.21 0.49
N PRO A 124 -21.37 3.57 -0.04
CA PRO A 124 -20.18 4.01 0.67
C PRO A 124 -20.08 5.55 0.60
N VAL A 125 -19.69 6.14 1.73
CA VAL A 125 -18.80 7.30 1.67
C VAL A 125 -17.59 6.80 0.88
N GLN A 126 -17.37 7.35 -0.32
CA GLN A 126 -16.11 7.17 -1.03
C GLN A 126 -14.96 7.44 -0.06
N ALA A 127 -13.82 6.82 -0.30
CA ALA A 127 -12.57 7.02 0.44
C ALA A 127 -12.02 8.46 0.32
N ASP A 128 -12.84 9.44 0.69
CA ASP A 128 -12.55 10.86 0.74
C ASP A 128 -12.97 11.34 2.13
N LYS A 129 -11.97 11.49 2.99
CA LYS A 129 -11.96 12.25 4.26
C LYS A 129 -12.64 11.63 5.49
N ALA A 130 -11.82 11.00 6.32
CA ALA A 130 -11.73 11.25 7.78
C ALA A 130 -10.49 10.46 8.27
N THR A 131 -9.34 11.05 8.60
CA THR A 131 -9.12 12.17 9.53
C THR A 131 -9.93 12.02 10.82
N ALA A 132 -9.68 10.94 11.57
CA ALA A 132 -9.90 10.91 13.01
C ALA A 132 -8.80 10.05 13.65
N LEU A 133 -7.67 10.71 13.93
CA LEU A 133 -6.55 10.19 14.69
C LEU A 133 -7.01 9.69 16.07
N GLN A 134 -7.02 8.37 16.29
CA GLN A 134 -6.83 7.82 17.62
C GLN A 134 -5.34 7.69 17.90
N ALA A 135 -4.92 8.36 18.99
CA ALA A 135 -3.54 8.63 19.35
C ALA A 135 -2.79 7.37 19.79
N HIS A 136 -1.72 7.03 19.05
CA HIS A 136 -0.65 6.17 19.56
C HIS A 136 0.51 7.04 20.08
N PRO A 137 0.98 6.84 21.32
CA PRO A 137 1.91 7.76 22.02
C PRO A 137 3.37 7.76 21.48
N MET A 138 3.65 7.15 20.33
CA MET A 138 5.00 7.14 19.74
C MET A 138 5.08 7.65 18.30
N ILE A 139 3.95 7.97 17.65
CA ILE A 139 3.97 8.62 16.33
C ILE A 139 3.66 10.10 16.58
N LYS A 140 4.68 10.97 16.50
CA LYS A 140 4.46 12.43 16.51
C LYS A 140 3.44 12.76 15.42
N ALA A 141 2.37 13.46 15.80
CA ALA A 141 1.35 13.92 14.89
C ALA A 141 1.96 14.77 13.76
N GLY A 142 1.58 14.48 12.52
CA GLY A 142 1.64 15.48 11.45
C GLY A 142 2.41 15.14 10.18
N VAL A 143 3.01 13.94 10.01
CA VAL A 143 3.59 13.58 8.70
C VAL A 143 2.57 12.77 7.89
N PRO A 144 2.00 13.33 6.80
CA PRO A 144 1.08 12.62 5.92
C PRO A 144 1.77 11.39 5.31
N LEU A 145 1.02 10.30 5.17
CA LEU A 145 1.53 9.02 4.68
C LEU A 145 2.10 9.15 3.25
N GLU A 146 1.51 10.02 2.46
CA GLU A 146 1.92 10.37 1.10
C GLU A 146 3.30 11.04 1.09
N GLU A 147 3.63 11.82 2.13
CA GLU A 147 4.93 12.45 2.27
C GLU A 147 6.00 11.44 2.69
N VAL A 148 5.63 10.46 3.53
CA VAL A 148 6.50 9.31 3.83
C VAL A 148 6.77 8.50 2.56
N ALA A 149 5.73 8.16 1.79
CA ALA A 149 5.87 7.43 0.54
C ALA A 149 6.73 8.19 -0.48
N ARG A 150 6.53 9.52 -0.62
CA ARG A 150 7.35 10.37 -1.50
C ARG A 150 8.80 10.45 -1.05
N THR A 151 9.03 10.58 0.25
CA THR A 151 10.40 10.63 0.80
C THR A 151 11.12 9.31 0.56
N LEU A 152 10.42 8.18 0.76
CA LEU A 152 10.96 6.86 0.45
C LEU A 152 11.25 6.73 -1.05
N GLN A 153 10.34 7.10 -1.94
CA GLN A 153 10.60 7.08 -3.39
C GLN A 153 11.86 7.89 -3.75
N THR A 154 12.00 9.09 -3.18
CA THR A 154 13.19 9.95 -3.44
C THR A 154 14.49 9.28 -2.99
N LEU A 155 14.45 8.55 -1.86
CA LEU A 155 15.59 7.77 -1.39
C LEU A 155 15.88 6.60 -2.35
N ILE A 156 14.85 5.87 -2.79
CA ILE A 156 14.97 4.77 -3.76
C ILE A 156 15.65 5.27 -5.05
N ASP A 157 15.14 6.35 -5.63
CA ASP A 157 15.69 6.96 -6.85
C ASP A 157 17.15 7.45 -6.64
N GLY A 158 17.51 7.85 -5.42
CA GLY A 158 18.87 8.22 -5.05
C GLY A 158 19.83 7.03 -5.07
N PHE A 159 19.39 5.90 -4.49
CA PHE A 159 20.16 4.66 -4.49
C PHE A 159 20.32 4.06 -5.88
N GLU A 160 19.27 4.07 -6.71
CA GLU A 160 19.35 3.61 -8.10
C GLU A 160 20.38 4.42 -8.91
N ARG A 161 20.39 5.74 -8.75
CA ARG A 161 21.40 6.61 -9.38
C ARG A 161 22.82 6.29 -8.92
N ARG A 162 23.02 6.02 -7.62
CA ARG A 162 24.33 5.62 -7.07
C ARG A 162 24.78 4.28 -7.65
N ALA A 163 23.89 3.28 -7.70
CA ALA A 163 24.18 1.97 -8.28
C ALA A 163 24.56 2.08 -9.77
N ALA A 164 23.82 2.89 -10.55
CA ALA A 164 24.15 3.14 -11.96
C ALA A 164 25.52 3.82 -12.12
N SER A 165 25.89 4.74 -11.22
CA SER A 165 27.20 5.38 -11.23
C SER A 165 28.33 4.39 -10.95
N LEU A 166 28.14 3.45 -10.02
CA LEU A 166 29.15 2.43 -9.71
C LEU A 166 29.38 1.49 -10.90
N GLU A 167 28.32 1.06 -11.57
CA GLU A 167 28.44 0.25 -12.78
C GLU A 167 29.16 0.98 -13.91
N ARG A 168 28.90 2.28 -14.08
CA ARG A 168 29.64 3.09 -15.06
C ARG A 168 31.12 3.22 -14.70
N ILE A 169 31.46 3.31 -13.42
CA ILE A 169 32.87 3.30 -12.97
C ILE A 169 33.51 1.94 -13.28
N LYS A 170 32.83 0.81 -13.02
CA LYS A 170 33.34 -0.53 -13.40
C LYS A 170 33.61 -0.65 -14.89
N GLU A 171 32.71 -0.13 -15.72
CA GLU A 171 32.85 -0.14 -17.18
C GLU A 171 34.08 0.67 -17.62
N LEU A 172 34.26 1.89 -17.10
CA LEU A 172 35.42 2.73 -17.40
C LEU A 172 36.73 2.07 -16.95
N LEU A 173 36.75 1.43 -15.77
CA LEU A 173 37.90 0.68 -15.28
C LEU A 173 38.23 -0.52 -16.18
N SER A 174 37.21 -1.21 -16.67
CA SER A 174 37.37 -2.32 -17.62
C SER A 174 38.01 -1.85 -18.93
N VAL A 175 37.55 -0.73 -19.49
CA VAL A 175 38.13 -0.11 -20.69
C VAL A 175 39.58 0.31 -20.45
N LEU A 176 39.85 0.95 -19.31
CA LEU A 176 41.20 1.36 -18.92
C LEU A 176 42.13 0.15 -18.80
N THR A 177 41.68 -0.94 -18.18
CA THR A 177 42.46 -2.17 -18.01
C THR A 177 42.91 -2.74 -19.36
N ILE A 178 42.02 -2.77 -20.35
CA ILE A 178 42.34 -3.22 -21.71
C ILE A 178 43.37 -2.29 -22.35
N SER A 179 43.23 -0.98 -22.17
CA SER A 179 44.13 0.02 -22.76
C SER A 179 45.51 0.09 -22.10
N THR A 180 45.64 -0.27 -20.83
CA THR A 180 46.90 -0.21 -20.07
C THR A 180 47.64 -1.55 -19.99
N ALA A 181 47.07 -2.61 -20.59
CA ALA A 181 47.68 -3.94 -20.62
C ALA A 181 49.08 -3.90 -21.27
N GLY A 182 50.13 -4.04 -20.44
CA GLY A 182 51.53 -4.03 -20.87
C GLY A 182 52.37 -2.85 -20.35
N LEU A 183 51.76 -1.85 -19.70
CA LEU A 183 52.48 -0.74 -19.05
C LEU A 183 52.74 -1.05 -17.57
N SER A 184 53.98 -1.41 -17.24
CA SER A 184 54.40 -1.77 -15.88
C SER A 184 54.39 -0.62 -14.86
N GLN A 185 54.17 0.62 -15.29
CA GLN A 185 54.09 1.80 -14.43
C GLN A 185 52.67 2.11 -13.92
N PHE A 186 51.63 1.43 -14.42
CA PHE A 186 50.26 1.73 -14.00
C PHE A 186 49.93 1.01 -12.67
N PRO A 187 49.32 1.71 -11.69
CA PRO A 187 48.89 1.10 -10.44
C PRO A 187 47.80 0.04 -10.69
N SER A 188 47.79 -1.01 -9.86
CA SER A 188 46.75 -2.05 -9.88
C SER A 188 45.38 -1.43 -9.59
N GLN A 189 44.35 -1.90 -10.33
CA GLN A 189 42.96 -1.48 -10.16
C GLN A 189 42.20 -2.33 -9.13
N ASP A 190 42.83 -3.39 -8.61
CA ASP A 190 42.24 -4.32 -7.63
C ASP A 190 41.65 -3.61 -6.39
N PRO A 191 42.32 -2.64 -5.73
CA PRO A 191 41.73 -1.98 -4.56
C PRO A 191 40.47 -1.18 -4.90
N VAL A 192 40.34 -0.67 -6.13
CA VAL A 192 39.15 0.06 -6.57
C VAL A 192 38.01 -0.90 -6.87
N MET A 193 38.29 -2.05 -7.50
CA MET A 193 37.28 -3.07 -7.76
C MET A 193 36.74 -3.68 -6.46
N VAL A 194 37.61 -3.98 -5.49
CA VAL A 194 37.21 -4.45 -4.16
C VAL A 194 36.32 -3.42 -3.46
N ALA A 195 36.70 -2.14 -3.47
CA ALA A 195 35.89 -1.08 -2.87
C ALA A 195 34.51 -0.95 -3.54
N ILE A 196 34.43 -1.14 -4.86
CA ILE A 196 33.14 -1.13 -5.57
C ILE A 196 32.30 -2.35 -5.19
N GLU A 197 32.89 -3.54 -5.08
CA GLU A 197 32.18 -4.76 -4.66
C GLU A 197 31.63 -4.65 -3.23
N GLU A 198 32.43 -4.15 -2.30
CA GLU A 198 32.02 -3.86 -0.92
C GLU A 198 30.84 -2.88 -0.90
N GLU A 199 30.93 -1.80 -1.67
CA GLU A 199 29.89 -0.79 -1.77
C GLU A 199 28.59 -1.33 -2.41
N THR A 200 28.70 -2.19 -3.42
CA THR A 200 27.51 -2.83 -4.02
C THR A 200 26.83 -3.78 -3.04
N THR A 201 27.61 -4.52 -2.24
CA THR A 201 27.08 -5.42 -1.22
C THR A 201 26.37 -4.64 -0.12
N ALA A 202 27.00 -3.58 0.40
CA ALA A 202 26.39 -2.70 1.40
C ALA A 202 25.08 -2.06 0.90
N THR A 203 25.04 -1.69 -0.39
CA THR A 203 23.82 -1.17 -1.02
C THR A 203 22.71 -2.23 -1.06
N GLN A 204 23.02 -3.48 -1.40
CA GLN A 204 22.06 -4.59 -1.41
C GLN A 204 21.50 -4.90 -0.01
N GLU A 205 22.36 -4.93 1.02
CA GLU A 205 21.93 -5.15 2.40
C GLU A 205 20.94 -4.07 2.85
N LEU A 206 21.24 -2.79 2.57
CA LEU A 206 20.37 -1.67 2.90
C LEU A 206 19.01 -1.75 2.18
N TRP A 207 18.98 -2.22 0.93
CA TRP A 207 17.72 -2.47 0.22
C TRP A 207 16.87 -3.54 0.89
N GLY A 208 17.48 -4.63 1.34
CA GLY A 208 16.79 -5.69 2.08
C GLY A 208 16.19 -5.20 3.40
N GLU A 209 16.92 -4.34 4.13
CA GLU A 209 16.41 -3.70 5.34
C GLU A 209 15.24 -2.77 5.05
N LEU A 210 15.36 -1.92 4.02
CA LEU A 210 14.30 -0.99 3.62
C LEU A 210 13.02 -1.73 3.26
N ARG A 211 13.12 -2.81 2.47
CA ARG A 211 11.99 -3.68 2.11
C ARG A 211 11.33 -4.27 3.35
N SER A 212 12.12 -4.82 4.26
CA SER A 212 11.63 -5.40 5.52
C SER A 212 10.89 -4.36 6.37
N GLN A 213 11.37 -3.12 6.39
CA GLN A 213 10.76 -2.02 7.10
C GLN A 213 9.44 -1.57 6.47
N VAL A 214 9.37 -1.47 5.13
CA VAL A 214 8.14 -1.16 4.40
C VAL A 214 7.08 -2.24 4.64
N ILE A 215 7.44 -3.52 4.54
CA ILE A 215 6.53 -4.64 4.83
C ILE A 215 6.01 -4.55 6.27
N ARG A 216 6.90 -4.24 7.22
CA ARG A 216 6.50 -4.05 8.63
C ARG A 216 5.53 -2.88 8.78
N MET A 217 5.78 -1.75 8.12
CA MET A 217 4.86 -0.61 8.13
C MET A 217 3.48 -0.95 7.58
N ILE A 218 3.42 -1.71 6.48
CA ILE A 218 2.14 -2.18 5.90
C ILE A 218 1.45 -3.12 6.89
N ALA A 219 2.18 -4.03 7.52
CA ALA A 219 1.64 -4.99 8.48
C ALA A 219 1.15 -4.32 9.78
N THR A 220 1.75 -3.21 10.19
CA THR A 220 1.35 -2.44 11.39
C THR A 220 0.41 -1.29 11.10
N ALA A 221 0.03 -1.07 9.83
CA ALA A 221 -0.92 -0.03 9.46
C ALA A 221 -2.29 -0.30 10.13
N ASN A 222 -2.94 0.79 10.57
CA ASN A 222 -4.32 0.71 11.07
C ASN A 222 -5.21 0.14 9.94
N PRO A 223 -6.06 -0.87 10.20
CA PRO A 223 -6.98 -1.43 9.22
C PRO A 223 -7.80 -0.40 8.43
N ASP A 224 -8.11 0.75 9.03
CA ASP A 224 -8.87 1.81 8.37
C ASP A 224 -8.10 2.47 7.21
N ASN A 225 -6.77 2.41 7.22
CA ASN A 225 -5.89 2.98 6.19
C ASN A 225 -5.09 1.91 5.44
N ALA A 226 -5.29 0.62 5.73
CA ALA A 226 -4.46 -0.46 5.20
C ALA A 226 -4.53 -0.53 3.66
N ASP A 227 -5.70 -0.32 3.07
CA ASP A 227 -5.86 -0.33 1.61
C ASP A 227 -5.14 0.86 0.95
N GLU A 228 -5.11 2.02 1.59
CA GLU A 228 -4.38 3.19 1.11
C GLU A 228 -2.87 3.03 1.24
N VAL A 229 -2.41 2.47 2.37
CA VAL A 229 -1.01 2.11 2.58
C VAL A 229 -0.56 1.08 1.55
N ILE A 230 -1.34 0.02 1.32
CA ILE A 230 -1.02 -0.97 0.29
C ILE A 230 -0.93 -0.30 -1.08
N ARG A 231 -1.92 0.51 -1.46
CA ARG A 231 -1.93 1.21 -2.76
C ARG A 231 -0.73 2.14 -2.96
N LEU A 232 -0.32 2.86 -1.92
CA LEU A 232 0.81 3.79 -1.98
C LEU A 232 2.16 3.06 -2.03
N PHE A 233 2.28 1.92 -1.35
CA PHE A 233 3.54 1.19 -1.21
C PHE A 233 3.70 0.00 -2.16
N GLU A 234 2.64 -0.46 -2.83
CA GLU A 234 2.68 -1.48 -3.88
C GLU A 234 3.71 -1.16 -4.99
N PRO A 235 3.76 0.04 -5.59
CA PRO A 235 4.78 0.35 -6.60
C PRO A 235 6.20 0.32 -6.02
N LEU A 236 6.38 0.78 -4.77
CA LEU A 236 7.67 0.73 -4.08
C LEU A 236 8.12 -0.72 -3.85
N LEU A 237 7.22 -1.60 -3.42
CA LEU A 237 7.51 -3.02 -3.23
C LEU A 237 7.87 -3.71 -4.54
N ALA A 238 7.15 -3.43 -5.63
CA ALA A 238 7.45 -3.97 -6.94
C ALA A 238 8.83 -3.52 -7.44
N GLN A 239 9.21 -2.26 -7.21
CA GLN A 239 10.52 -1.72 -7.57
C GLN A 239 11.63 -2.38 -6.73
N LEU A 240 11.41 -2.54 -5.42
CA LEU A 240 12.33 -3.23 -4.52
C LEU A 240 12.53 -4.70 -4.91
N GLU A 241 11.47 -5.40 -5.30
CA GLU A 241 11.56 -6.79 -5.77
C GLU A 241 12.29 -6.91 -7.10
N ALA A 242 12.11 -5.95 -8.02
CA ALA A 242 12.86 -5.92 -9.27
C ALA A 242 14.36 -5.76 -9.04
N ILE A 243 14.77 -4.90 -8.11
CA ILE A 243 16.18 -4.70 -7.71
C ILE A 243 16.76 -5.97 -7.07
N ASP A 244 16.04 -6.59 -6.14
CA ASP A 244 16.46 -7.81 -5.43
C ASP A 244 16.59 -9.00 -6.40
N ALA A 245 15.72 -9.08 -7.40
CA ALA A 245 15.76 -10.07 -8.47
C ALA A 245 16.85 -9.81 -9.52
N GLY A 246 17.66 -8.75 -9.37
CA GLY A 246 18.64 -8.31 -10.38
C GLY A 246 18.00 -7.93 -11.72
N THR A 247 16.69 -7.74 -11.75
CA THR A 247 15.90 -7.50 -12.95
C THR A 247 15.66 -5.99 -13.05
N ARG A 248 16.49 -5.28 -13.82
CA ARG A 248 16.32 -3.83 -14.02
C ARG A 248 14.90 -3.54 -14.52
N PRO A 249 14.10 -2.69 -13.84
CA PRO A 249 12.93 -2.12 -14.48
C PRO A 249 13.42 -1.21 -15.60
N SER A 250 13.13 -1.60 -16.84
CA SER A 250 13.39 -0.78 -18.03
C SER A 250 12.43 0.40 -18.01
N SER A 251 12.82 1.48 -17.33
CA SER A 251 12.11 2.76 -17.34
C SER A 251 13.11 3.89 -17.21
N VAL A 252 14.07 3.93 -18.14
CA VAL A 252 14.66 5.21 -18.55
C VAL A 252 13.91 5.61 -19.82
N PRO A 253 13.13 6.71 -19.82
CA PRO A 253 12.65 7.26 -21.07
C PRO A 253 13.88 7.68 -21.87
N ASP A 254 13.92 7.24 -23.12
CA ASP A 254 14.86 7.62 -24.15
C ASP A 254 15.09 9.14 -24.07
N VAL A 255 16.24 9.55 -23.53
CA VAL A 255 16.65 10.95 -23.56
C VAL A 255 16.98 11.20 -25.02
N PRO A 256 16.24 12.05 -25.75
CA PRO A 256 16.60 12.35 -27.11
C PRO A 256 18.03 12.87 -27.10
N GLU A 257 18.92 12.16 -27.79
CA GLU A 257 20.26 12.64 -28.09
C GLU A 257 20.09 14.04 -28.68
N THR A 258 20.44 15.06 -27.89
CA THR A 258 20.67 16.39 -28.43
C THR A 258 21.88 16.27 -29.32
N ASP A 259 21.59 16.10 -30.60
CA ASP A 259 22.48 16.22 -31.75
C ASP A 259 23.04 17.65 -31.79
N GLU A 260 24.00 17.93 -30.92
CA GLU A 260 24.92 19.06 -31.02
C GLU A 260 26.27 18.58 -31.57
N SER A 261 26.24 17.81 -32.67
CA SER A 261 27.37 17.71 -33.58
C SER A 261 27.30 18.86 -34.59
N ARG A 262 27.44 20.11 -34.11
CA ARG A 262 27.70 21.24 -35.01
C ARG A 262 29.18 21.24 -35.36
N SER A 263 29.45 20.81 -36.59
CA SER A 263 30.72 20.89 -37.28
C SER A 263 31.40 22.25 -37.08
N ILE A 264 32.53 22.25 -36.40
CA ILE A 264 33.52 23.33 -36.43
C ILE A 264 34.66 22.80 -37.30
N ASP A 265 34.49 22.93 -38.61
CA ASP A 265 35.55 22.84 -39.60
C ASP A 265 35.00 23.46 -40.89
N ASP A 266 35.21 24.76 -41.08
CA ASP A 266 35.55 25.40 -42.37
C ASP A 266 35.50 26.92 -42.22
N ASP A 267 36.64 27.55 -41.91
CA ASP A 267 37.00 28.84 -42.54
C ASP A 267 38.50 29.13 -42.41
N LEU A 268 39.31 28.37 -43.17
CA LEU A 268 40.67 28.76 -43.52
C LEU A 268 40.71 29.06 -45.02
N SER A 269 40.30 30.26 -45.44
CA SER A 269 40.78 30.86 -46.70
C SER A 269 40.52 32.36 -46.83
N GLY A 270 41.60 33.14 -46.73
CA GLY A 270 41.94 34.06 -47.82
C GLY A 270 41.66 35.56 -47.61
N GLY A 271 42.73 36.35 -47.73
CA GLY A 271 42.70 37.80 -47.97
C GLY A 271 43.41 38.55 -46.84
N GLY A 272 44.67 38.96 -46.95
CA GLY A 272 45.32 39.56 -48.10
C GLY A 272 45.72 40.97 -47.69
N ASN A 273 46.98 41.18 -47.34
CA ASN A 273 47.52 42.52 -47.14
C ASN A 273 48.87 42.66 -47.83
N PRO A 274 48.93 43.37 -48.97
CA PRO A 274 50.16 44.01 -49.41
C PRO A 274 50.06 45.53 -49.24
N ARG A 275 50.97 46.03 -48.41
CA ARG A 275 51.54 47.39 -48.37
C ARG A 275 50.70 48.53 -47.80
#